data_AF-A0A258AIQ8-F1
#
_entry.id   AF-A0A258AIQ8-F1
#
_cell.length_a   1.000
_cell.length_b   1.000
_cell.length_c   1.000
_cell.angle_alpha   90.00
_cell.angle_beta   90.00
_cell.angle_gamma   90.00
#
_symmetry.space_group_name_H-M   'P 1'
#
loop_
_entity.id
_entity.type
_entity.pdbx_description
1 polymer ?
#
loop_
_entity_poly.entity_id
_entity_poly.type
_entity_poly.pdbx_seq_one_letter_code
_entity_poly.pdbx_strand_id
1 'polypeptide(L)'
;MKTSLIGSKVSTAVMLLTTALFMSGAGFSAKAEDVNAVYQQGRAAYYKGDMQTAFQLLSRVAAANPKHAETANMLAYIRAHHQPADNSLKTQYASVTLPKVEMADVTLAEAIEALRALSKNASGGKVVPNVIVKGEELGQKKLSLSLSNVPLNEALNYVTQLVGAKATYDKHAVILSSQADTVTTTTDTK
;
A
#
# COMPACT_ATOMS: atom_id res chain seq x y z
N MET A 1 -64.61 -46.67 2.28
CA MET A 1 -63.53 -46.49 3.28
C MET A 1 -62.28 -47.20 2.78
N LYS A 2 -61.14 -46.49 2.76
CA LYS A 2 -59.74 -46.97 2.68
C LYS A 2 -59.22 -47.39 1.28
N THR A 3 -58.44 -46.50 0.63
CA THR A 3 -56.96 -46.57 0.37
C THR A 3 -56.58 -47.45 -0.83
N SER A 4 -55.65 -47.17 -1.73
CA SER A 4 -54.71 -46.07 -2.01
C SER A 4 -54.13 -46.32 -3.41
N LEU A 5 -53.67 -45.25 -4.07
CA LEU A 5 -52.98 -45.21 -5.35
C LEU A 5 -51.60 -45.90 -5.31
N ILE A 6 -51.26 -46.69 -6.33
CA ILE A 6 -49.87 -47.05 -6.71
C ILE A 6 -49.79 -47.15 -8.26
N GLY A 7 -49.15 -46.17 -8.87
CA GLY A 7 -48.48 -46.27 -10.18
C GLY A 7 -47.19 -45.43 -10.06
N SER A 8 -46.10 -45.63 -10.80
CA SER A 8 -45.75 -46.57 -11.85
C SER A 8 -44.21 -46.51 -11.96
N LYS A 9 -43.56 -47.67 -11.99
CA LYS A 9 -42.28 -47.99 -12.65
C LYS A 9 -41.11 -46.99 -12.49
N VAL A 10 -40.25 -47.23 -11.50
CA VAL A 10 -38.85 -46.76 -11.48
C VAL A 10 -38.01 -47.73 -12.31
N SER A 11 -37.29 -47.21 -13.30
CA SER A 11 -36.36 -47.98 -14.14
C SER A 11 -34.99 -48.04 -13.47
N THR A 12 -34.60 -49.24 -13.05
CA THR A 12 -33.28 -49.55 -12.49
C THR A 12 -32.43 -50.17 -13.59
N ALA A 13 -31.39 -49.46 -14.02
CA ALA A 13 -30.23 -50.09 -14.66
C ALA A 13 -28.97 -49.38 -14.14
N VAL A 14 -28.37 -50.04 -13.15
CA VAL A 14 -27.09 -49.74 -12.52
C VAL A 14 -25.98 -50.00 -13.55
N MET A 15 -25.14 -49.00 -13.82
CA MET A 15 -23.78 -49.26 -14.27
C MET A 15 -22.82 -48.41 -13.43
N LEU A 16 -22.22 -49.08 -12.45
CA LEU A 16 -21.07 -48.61 -11.69
C LEU A 16 -19.87 -48.47 -12.64
N LEU A 17 -19.34 -47.26 -12.77
CA LEU A 17 -17.92 -47.07 -13.03
C LEU A 17 -17.42 -45.88 -12.21
N THR A 18 -16.90 -46.21 -11.03
CA THR A 18 -16.02 -45.38 -10.23
C THR A 18 -14.85 -44.91 -11.09
N THR A 19 -14.78 -43.61 -11.40
CA THR A 19 -13.54 -43.00 -11.89
C THR A 19 -13.22 -41.79 -11.03
N ALA A 20 -11.99 -41.81 -10.55
CA ALA A 20 -11.47 -40.99 -9.47
C ALA A 20 -11.59 -39.48 -9.70
N LEU A 21 -11.86 -38.83 -8.58
CA LEU A 21 -11.52 -37.46 -8.26
C LEU A 21 -10.08 -37.11 -8.71
N PHE A 22 -9.92 -36.48 -9.88
CA PHE A 22 -8.71 -35.71 -10.17
C PHE A 22 -8.95 -34.27 -9.71
N MET A 23 -8.75 -34.07 -8.41
CA MET A 23 -8.31 -32.78 -7.88
C MET A 23 -6.98 -32.43 -8.54
N SER A 24 -7.01 -31.68 -9.64
CA SER A 24 -5.80 -31.06 -10.19
C SER A 24 -5.49 -29.80 -9.38
N GLY A 25 -4.97 -30.02 -8.17
CA GLY A 25 -4.21 -28.99 -7.45
C GLY A 25 -2.80 -28.90 -8.04
N ALA A 26 -2.32 -27.66 -8.14
CA ALA A 26 -0.94 -27.26 -8.43
C ALA A 26 -0.45 -27.42 -9.89
N GLY A 27 -0.94 -26.52 -10.72
CA GLY A 27 -0.18 -25.95 -11.82
C GLY A 27 -0.09 -24.43 -11.69
N PHE A 28 0.33 -23.88 -10.53
CA PHE A 28 0.93 -22.54 -10.54
C PHE A 28 2.29 -22.65 -11.24
N SER A 29 2.27 -22.93 -12.55
CA SER A 29 3.38 -22.51 -13.39
C SER A 29 3.37 -21.01 -13.33
N ALA A 30 4.48 -20.41 -12.89
CA ALA A 30 4.86 -19.07 -13.28
C ALA A 30 5.05 -19.06 -14.82
N LYS A 31 3.95 -19.21 -15.57
CA LYS A 31 3.95 -19.02 -17.02
C LYS A 31 4.15 -17.55 -17.24
N ALA A 32 5.08 -17.22 -18.14
CA ALA A 32 5.26 -15.88 -18.66
C ALA A 32 3.88 -15.24 -18.83
N GLU A 33 3.63 -14.18 -18.05
CA GLU A 33 2.36 -13.46 -18.09
C GLU A 33 2.14 -13.08 -19.56
N ASP A 34 1.02 -13.49 -20.15
CA ASP A 34 0.76 -13.21 -21.56
C ASP A 34 0.66 -11.68 -21.73
N VAL A 35 1.74 -11.09 -22.23
CA VAL A 35 1.90 -9.64 -22.38
C VAL A 35 0.75 -9.05 -23.19
N ASN A 36 0.23 -9.79 -24.17
CA ASN A 36 -0.92 -9.36 -24.95
C ASN A 36 -2.20 -9.36 -24.08
N ALA A 37 -2.45 -10.40 -23.29
CA ALA A 37 -3.58 -10.42 -22.36
C ALA A 37 -3.53 -9.26 -21.34
N VAL A 38 -2.35 -8.97 -20.78
CA VAL A 38 -2.13 -7.83 -19.87
C VAL A 38 -2.40 -6.50 -20.58
N TYR A 39 -1.99 -6.36 -21.85
CA TYR A 39 -2.29 -5.18 -22.66
C TYR A 39 -3.78 -5.02 -22.92
N GLN A 40 -4.51 -6.08 -23.29
CA GLN A 40 -5.96 -6.02 -23.49
C GLN A 40 -6.69 -5.60 -22.21
N GLN A 41 -6.28 -6.12 -21.05
CA GLN A 41 -6.83 -5.73 -19.75
C GLN A 41 -6.54 -4.27 -19.41
N GLY A 42 -5.29 -3.82 -19.59
CA GLY A 42 -4.90 -2.43 -19.35
C GLY A 42 -5.65 -1.45 -20.25
N ARG A 43 -5.86 -1.83 -21.51
CA ARG A 43 -6.64 -1.05 -22.48
C ARG A 43 -8.13 -1.00 -22.14
N ALA A 44 -8.71 -2.10 -21.69
CA ALA A 44 -10.08 -2.11 -21.20
C ALA A 44 -10.26 -1.21 -19.96
N ALA A 45 -9.30 -1.22 -19.02
CA ALA A 45 -9.31 -0.33 -17.86
C ALA A 45 -9.21 1.15 -18.27
N TYR A 46 -8.34 1.46 -19.24
CA TYR A 46 -8.18 2.81 -19.79
C TYR A 46 -9.49 3.37 -20.34
N TYR A 47 -10.18 2.61 -21.19
CA TYR A 47 -11.47 3.04 -21.77
C TYR A 47 -12.61 3.10 -20.75
N LYS A 48 -12.51 2.35 -19.66
CA LYS A 48 -13.47 2.42 -18.54
C LYS A 48 -13.24 3.65 -17.63
N GLY A 49 -12.17 4.41 -17.85
CA GLY A 49 -11.79 5.52 -16.97
C GLY A 49 -11.03 5.08 -15.71
N ASP A 50 -10.73 3.80 -15.54
CA ASP A 50 -9.91 3.30 -14.44
C ASP A 50 -8.42 3.47 -14.77
N MET A 51 -7.99 4.72 -14.65
CA MET A 51 -6.65 5.17 -15.04
C MET A 51 -5.56 4.57 -14.13
N GLN A 52 -5.90 4.25 -12.88
CA GLN A 52 -4.97 3.62 -11.94
C GLN A 52 -4.65 2.17 -12.35
N THR A 53 -5.69 1.37 -12.61
CA THR A 53 -5.52 -0.02 -13.07
C THR A 53 -4.88 -0.05 -14.46
N ALA A 54 -5.28 0.87 -15.35
CA ALA A 54 -4.68 1.03 -16.67
C ALA A 54 -3.17 1.31 -16.57
N PHE A 55 -2.76 2.25 -15.71
CA PHE A 55 -1.34 2.57 -15.51
C PHE A 55 -0.54 1.36 -15.04
N GLN A 56 -1.06 0.62 -14.06
CA GLN A 56 -0.37 -0.55 -13.51
C GLN A 56 -0.16 -1.66 -14.56
N LEU A 57 -1.23 -2.02 -15.28
CA LEU A 57 -1.20 -3.07 -16.29
C LEU A 57 -0.33 -2.67 -17.49
N LEU A 58 -0.51 -1.46 -18.01
CA LEU A 58 0.26 -0.96 -19.16
C LEU A 58 1.74 -0.74 -18.80
N SER A 59 2.07 -0.35 -17.57
CA SER A 59 3.47 -0.25 -17.12
C SER A 59 4.16 -1.62 -17.13
N ARG A 60 3.43 -2.70 -16.83
CA ARG A 60 3.97 -4.07 -16.93
C ARG A 60 4.22 -4.47 -18.39
N VAL A 61 3.31 -4.12 -19.29
CA VAL A 61 3.50 -4.34 -20.73
C VAL A 61 4.72 -3.57 -21.25
N ALA A 62 4.89 -2.31 -20.83
CA ALA A 62 6.06 -1.51 -21.21
C ALA A 62 7.37 -2.08 -20.65
N ALA A 63 7.35 -2.67 -19.45
CA ALA A 63 8.53 -3.33 -18.88
C ALA A 63 8.90 -4.62 -19.65
N ALA A 64 7.89 -5.39 -20.10
CA ALA A 64 8.11 -6.63 -20.85
C ALA A 64 8.43 -6.39 -22.34
N ASN A 65 7.82 -5.38 -22.95
CA ASN A 65 8.07 -4.95 -24.33
C ASN A 65 8.21 -3.42 -24.41
N PRO A 66 9.43 -2.89 -24.20
CA PRO A 66 9.69 -1.45 -24.25
C PRO A 66 9.41 -0.79 -25.61
N LYS A 67 9.31 -1.57 -26.69
CA LYS A 67 9.04 -1.06 -28.06
C LYS A 67 7.56 -1.04 -28.42
N HIS A 68 6.66 -1.37 -27.48
CA HIS A 68 5.22 -1.40 -27.74
C HIS A 68 4.63 0.03 -27.81
N ALA A 69 4.52 0.58 -29.04
CA ALA A 69 4.19 1.97 -29.29
C ALA A 69 2.83 2.40 -28.70
N GLU A 70 1.80 1.56 -28.80
CA GLU A 70 0.46 1.87 -28.29
C GLU A 70 0.45 2.03 -26.77
N THR A 71 1.22 1.19 -26.07
CA THR A 71 1.35 1.21 -24.62
C THR A 71 2.09 2.47 -24.18
N ALA A 72 3.15 2.84 -24.91
CA ALA A 72 3.88 4.07 -24.64
C ALA A 72 2.98 5.32 -24.77
N ASN A 73 2.17 5.40 -25.84
CA ASN A 73 1.24 6.51 -26.06
C ASN A 73 0.16 6.59 -24.98
N MET A 74 -0.43 5.46 -24.61
CA MET A 74 -1.44 5.41 -23.55
C MET A 74 -0.86 5.80 -22.19
N LEU A 75 0.33 5.31 -21.84
CA LEU A 75 1.02 5.71 -20.62
C LEU A 75 1.40 7.19 -20.61
N ALA A 76 1.75 7.78 -21.76
CA ALA A 76 2.00 9.20 -21.87
C ALA A 76 0.72 10.02 -21.58
N TYR A 77 -0.42 9.63 -22.16
CA TYR A 77 -1.70 10.27 -21.87
C TYR A 77 -2.08 10.13 -20.39
N ILE A 78 -1.98 8.92 -19.83
CA ILE A 78 -2.28 8.68 -18.41
C ILE A 78 -1.39 9.57 -17.54
N ARG A 79 -0.07 9.61 -17.76
CA ARG A 79 0.82 10.46 -16.94
C ARG A 79 0.52 11.95 -17.08
N ALA A 80 0.09 12.41 -18.25
CA ALA A 80 -0.22 13.81 -18.50
C ALA A 80 -1.55 14.26 -17.88
N HIS A 81 -2.55 13.37 -17.81
CA HIS A 81 -3.92 13.72 -17.41
C HIS A 81 -4.40 13.06 -16.12
N HIS A 82 -3.71 12.03 -15.66
CA HIS A 82 -4.04 11.22 -14.51
C HIS A 82 -2.75 10.82 -13.79
N GLN A 83 -2.24 11.71 -12.95
CA GLN A 83 -1.18 11.31 -12.03
C GLN A 83 -1.70 10.15 -11.18
N PRO A 84 -0.99 9.01 -11.12
CA PRO A 84 -1.39 7.92 -10.23
C PRO A 84 -1.51 8.50 -8.82
N ALA A 85 -2.58 8.14 -8.11
CA ALA A 85 -2.78 8.58 -6.74
C ALA A 85 -1.47 8.39 -5.95
N ASP A 86 -0.96 9.47 -5.36
CA ASP A 86 0.29 9.42 -4.61
C ASP A 86 0.05 8.58 -3.35
N ASN A 87 0.24 7.27 -3.48
CA ASN A 87 0.18 6.32 -2.38
C ASN A 87 1.46 6.34 -1.54
N SER A 88 2.24 7.43 -1.58
CA SER A 88 3.38 7.61 -0.69
C SER A 88 2.98 7.39 0.76
N LEU A 89 3.95 6.94 1.58
CA LEU A 89 3.75 6.83 3.02
C LEU A 89 3.30 8.16 3.63
N LYS A 90 3.72 9.28 3.03
CA LYS A 90 3.30 10.62 3.46
C LYS A 90 1.79 10.80 3.34
N THR A 91 1.19 10.47 2.18
CA THR A 91 -0.26 10.55 1.98
C THR A 91 -1.02 9.57 2.86
N GLN A 92 -0.50 8.36 3.03
CA GLN A 92 -1.10 7.37 3.94
C GLN A 92 -1.14 7.89 5.39
N TYR A 93 -0.07 8.53 5.86
CA TYR A 93 -0.02 9.08 7.21
C TYR A 93 -0.89 10.33 7.33
N ALA A 94 -0.98 11.15 6.27
CA ALA A 94 -1.88 12.30 6.25
C ALA A 94 -3.37 11.91 6.32
N SER A 95 -3.73 10.70 5.91
CA SER A 95 -5.11 10.18 6.03
C SER A 95 -5.54 9.85 7.46
N VAL A 96 -4.59 9.76 8.41
CA VAL A 96 -4.87 9.40 9.80
C VAL A 96 -4.86 10.65 10.66
N THR A 97 -6.04 11.10 11.07
CA THR A 97 -6.18 12.23 12.00
C THR A 97 -6.06 11.75 13.43
N LEU A 98 -5.15 12.36 14.18
CA LEU A 98 -4.99 12.13 15.60
C LEU A 98 -5.89 13.12 16.35
N PRO A 99 -6.90 12.65 17.09
CA PRO A 99 -7.87 13.54 17.74
C PRO A 99 -7.22 14.37 18.83
N LYS A 100 -6.31 13.77 19.60
CA LYS A 100 -5.59 14.42 20.69
C LYS A 100 -4.25 13.75 20.92
N VAL A 101 -3.19 14.55 21.01
CA VAL A 101 -1.83 14.10 21.32
C VAL A 101 -1.26 15.07 22.36
N GLU A 102 -1.05 14.59 23.57
CA GLU A 102 -0.44 15.37 24.65
C GLU A 102 0.70 14.57 25.25
N MET A 103 1.88 15.19 25.27
CA MET A 103 3.10 14.61 25.82
C MET A 103 3.88 15.72 26.51
N ALA A 104 4.48 15.41 27.66
CA ALA A 104 5.26 16.35 28.45
C ALA A 104 6.56 15.70 28.89
N ASP A 105 7.68 16.36 28.58
CA ASP A 105 9.04 15.96 28.95
C ASP A 105 9.42 14.53 28.54
N VAL A 106 8.90 14.08 27.39
CA VAL A 106 9.17 12.75 26.84
C VAL A 106 10.36 12.78 25.89
N THR A 107 11.09 11.67 25.79
CA THR A 107 12.13 11.52 24.77
C THR A 107 11.52 11.39 23.37
N LEU A 108 12.28 11.73 22.33
CA LEU A 108 11.86 11.54 20.95
C LEU A 108 11.46 10.08 20.68
N ALA A 109 12.23 9.11 21.20
CA ALA A 109 11.92 7.69 21.05
C ALA A 109 10.53 7.35 21.63
N GLU A 110 10.23 7.81 22.85
CA GLU A 110 8.93 7.64 23.48
C GLU A 110 7.81 8.35 22.72
N ALA A 111 8.08 9.56 22.21
CA ALA A 111 7.10 10.31 21.44
C ALA A 111 6.71 9.59 20.13
N ILE A 112 7.68 8.98 19.45
CA ILE A 112 7.44 8.20 18.24
C ILE A 112 6.64 6.92 18.53
N GLU A 113 6.97 6.22 19.63
CA GLU A 113 6.18 5.05 20.06
C GLU A 113 4.74 5.44 20.44
N ALA A 114 4.56 6.56 21.12
CA ALA A 114 3.24 7.09 21.44
C ALA A 114 2.45 7.44 20.16
N LEU A 115 3.07 8.13 19.19
CA LEU A 115 2.45 8.42 17.90
C LEU A 115 2.08 7.14 17.14
N ARG A 116 2.91 6.10 17.19
CA ARG A 116 2.64 4.80 16.58
C ARG A 116 1.43 4.11 17.21
N ALA A 117 1.31 4.16 18.53
CA ALA A 117 0.15 3.62 19.24
C ALA A 117 -1.13 4.41 18.91
N LEU A 118 -1.05 5.74 18.91
CA LEU A 118 -2.18 6.62 18.61
C LEU A 118 -2.66 6.46 17.18
N SER A 119 -1.77 6.37 16.20
CA SER A 119 -2.13 6.14 14.80
C SER A 119 -2.72 4.76 14.57
N LYS A 120 -2.21 3.73 15.26
CA LYS A 120 -2.79 2.39 15.22
C LYS A 120 -4.23 2.42 15.72
N ASN A 121 -4.49 3.12 16.82
CA ASN A 121 -5.84 3.25 17.37
C ASN A 121 -6.76 4.06 16.45
N ALA A 122 -6.30 5.23 15.97
CA ALA A 122 -7.08 6.13 15.11
C ALA A 122 -7.40 5.51 13.74
N SER A 123 -6.52 4.67 13.21
CA SER A 123 -6.72 3.98 11.92
C SER A 123 -7.40 2.61 12.03
N GLY A 124 -7.75 2.15 13.24
CA GLY A 124 -8.27 0.79 13.45
C GLY A 124 -7.27 -0.31 13.09
N GLY A 125 -5.97 -0.05 13.25
CA GLY A 125 -4.87 -0.96 12.95
C GLY A 125 -4.38 -0.94 11.50
N LYS A 126 -4.98 -0.12 10.63
CA LYS A 126 -4.62 -0.06 9.20
C LYS A 126 -3.29 0.62 8.93
N VAL A 127 -2.96 1.64 9.73
CA VAL A 127 -1.74 2.45 9.56
C VAL A 127 -0.91 2.38 10.84
N VAL A 128 0.21 1.67 10.73
CA VAL A 128 1.22 1.57 11.81
C VAL A 128 2.52 2.16 11.26
N PRO A 129 2.93 3.34 11.75
CA PRO A 129 4.14 4.00 11.31
C PRO A 129 5.37 3.16 11.58
N ASN A 130 6.23 3.03 10.57
CA ASN A 130 7.57 2.51 10.73
C ASN A 130 8.54 3.68 10.69
N VAL A 131 9.03 4.09 11.86
CA VAL A 131 9.87 5.28 12.01
C VAL A 131 11.25 4.85 12.50
N ILE A 132 12.29 5.30 11.83
CA ILE A 132 13.69 5.02 12.16
C ILE A 132 14.34 6.32 12.62
N VAL A 133 14.85 6.34 13.85
CA VAL A 133 15.61 7.49 14.38
C VAL A 133 17.10 7.24 14.13
N LYS A 134 17.74 8.10 13.34
CA LYS A 134 19.18 8.08 13.11
C LYS A 134 19.90 8.92 14.16
N GLY A 135 20.78 8.26 14.91
CA GLY A 135 21.54 8.87 16.00
C GLY A 135 20.85 8.67 17.34
N GLU A 136 21.57 8.04 18.28
CA GLU A 136 21.07 7.73 19.62
C GLU A 136 20.79 9.01 20.42
N GLU A 137 21.64 10.02 20.27
CA GLU A 137 21.49 11.34 20.89
C GLU A 137 20.19 12.04 20.48
N LEU A 138 19.76 11.86 19.22
CA LEU A 138 18.52 12.43 18.72
C LEU A 138 17.30 11.77 19.38
N GLY A 139 17.36 10.46 19.58
CA GLY A 139 16.31 9.68 20.25
C GLY A 139 16.10 10.08 21.70
N GLN A 140 17.15 10.55 22.39
CA GLN A 140 17.12 10.95 23.80
C GLN A 140 16.68 12.41 24.01
N LYS A 141 16.56 13.22 22.95
CA LYS A 141 16.12 14.60 23.07
C LYS A 141 14.71 14.66 23.64
N LYS A 142 14.55 15.50 24.67
CA LYS A 142 13.25 15.70 25.31
C LYS A 142 12.41 16.72 24.56
N LEU A 143 11.11 16.49 24.55
CA LEU A 143 10.12 17.36 23.94
C LEU A 143 8.79 17.31 24.69
N SER A 144 8.02 18.38 24.52
CA SER A 144 6.66 18.50 25.02
C SER A 144 5.80 19.01 23.88
N LEU A 145 4.62 18.42 23.69
CA LEU A 145 3.70 18.82 22.63
C LEU A 145 2.26 18.62 23.05
N SER A 146 1.39 19.51 22.56
CA SER A 146 -0.06 19.39 22.67
C SER A 146 -0.63 19.70 21.30
N LEU A 147 -1.17 18.68 20.65
CA LEU A 147 -1.77 18.75 19.31
C LEU A 147 -3.19 18.20 19.39
N SER A 148 -4.11 18.83 18.67
CA SER A 148 -5.51 18.42 18.61
C SER A 148 -5.98 18.41 17.16
N ASN A 149 -6.64 17.33 16.76
CA ASN A 149 -7.17 17.13 15.42
C ASN A 149 -6.11 17.31 14.30
N VAL A 150 -4.92 16.73 14.51
CA VAL A 150 -3.77 16.90 13.61
C VAL A 150 -3.50 15.60 12.85
N PRO A 151 -3.27 15.66 11.52
CA PRO A 151 -2.81 14.51 10.74
C PRO A 151 -1.48 13.93 11.25
N LEU A 152 -1.30 12.62 11.17
CA LEU A 152 -0.08 11.96 11.65
C LEU A 152 1.20 12.47 10.95
N ASN A 153 1.14 12.79 9.65
CA ASN A 153 2.30 13.35 8.95
C ASN A 153 2.72 14.70 9.54
N GLU A 154 1.75 15.55 9.89
CA GLU A 154 1.98 16.83 10.53
C GLU A 154 2.50 16.65 11.95
N ALA A 155 1.92 15.71 12.73
CA ALA A 155 2.40 15.41 14.08
C ALA A 155 3.88 14.97 14.08
N LEU A 156 4.28 14.10 13.13
CA LEU A 156 5.67 13.70 12.95
C LEU A 156 6.56 14.90 12.57
N ASN A 157 6.09 15.76 11.66
CA ASN A 157 6.82 16.97 11.28
C ASN A 157 7.04 17.89 12.49
N TYR A 158 6.00 18.16 13.29
CA TYR A 158 6.10 18.94 14.52
C TYR A 158 7.11 18.37 15.51
N VAL A 159 7.04 17.06 15.77
CA VAL A 159 8.01 16.39 16.65
C VAL A 159 9.43 16.59 16.16
N THR A 160 9.68 16.44 14.86
CA THR A 160 11.03 16.65 14.30
C THR A 160 11.50 18.09 14.41
N GLN A 161 10.60 19.07 14.22
CA GLN A 161 10.94 20.49 14.35
C GLN A 161 11.38 20.85 15.78
N LEU A 162 10.70 20.30 16.79
CA LEU A 162 11.04 20.55 18.20
C LEU A 162 12.44 20.07 18.58
N VAL A 163 12.90 18.95 18.00
CA VAL A 163 14.20 18.36 18.32
C VAL A 163 15.32 18.75 17.34
N GLY A 164 15.01 19.58 16.34
CA GLY A 164 15.95 19.96 15.28
C GLY A 164 16.29 18.79 14.34
N ALA A 165 15.36 17.88 14.12
CA ALA A 165 15.44 16.76 13.19
C ALA A 165 14.73 17.08 11.86
N LYS A 166 14.92 16.20 10.87
CA LYS A 166 14.24 16.20 9.59
C LYS A 166 13.58 14.85 9.35
N ALA A 167 12.30 14.85 8.98
CA ALA A 167 11.59 13.66 8.53
C ALA A 167 11.77 13.46 7.03
N THR A 168 12.26 12.29 6.62
CA THR A 168 12.34 11.85 5.22
C THR A 168 11.46 10.62 5.03
N TYR A 169 10.53 10.67 4.07
CA TYR A 169 9.62 9.57 3.77
C TYR A 169 10.25 8.70 2.68
N ASP A 170 10.63 7.47 3.04
CA ASP A 170 11.02 6.43 2.09
C ASP A 170 9.77 5.60 1.69
N LYS A 171 9.94 4.56 0.87
CA LYS A 171 8.90 3.62 0.46
C LYS A 171 8.36 2.78 1.61
N HIS A 172 9.18 2.49 2.63
CA HIS A 172 8.86 1.55 3.72
C HIS A 172 9.02 2.10 5.14
N ALA A 173 9.64 3.27 5.30
CA ALA A 173 9.87 3.86 6.60
C ALA A 173 9.95 5.39 6.52
N VAL A 174 9.71 6.04 7.65
CA VAL A 174 10.05 7.44 7.87
C VAL A 174 11.36 7.50 8.61
N ILE A 175 12.35 8.15 8.02
CA ILE A 175 13.69 8.30 8.59
C ILE A 175 13.77 9.67 9.23
N LEU A 176 14.07 9.71 10.52
CA LEU A 176 14.36 10.93 11.26
C LEU A 176 15.88 11.07 11.38
N SER A 177 16.44 12.16 10.85
CA SER A 177 17.87 12.47 10.95
C SER A 177 18.07 13.86 11.54
N SER A 178 19.21 14.12 12.19
CA SER A 178 19.54 15.47 12.64
C SER A 178 19.59 16.42 11.43
N GLN A 179 19.08 17.65 11.57
CA GLN A 179 19.20 18.63 10.48
C GLN A 179 20.65 18.94 10.13
N ALA A 180 21.56 18.85 11.11
CA ALA A 180 23.00 19.05 10.90
C ALA A 180 23.61 18.00 9.94
N ASP A 181 23.16 16.74 10.01
CA ASP A 181 23.71 15.66 9.18
C ASP A 181 23.28 15.75 7.70
N THR A 182 22.19 16.47 7.42
CA THR A 182 21.63 16.57 6.07
C THR A 182 22.28 17.64 5.21
N VAL A 183 23.11 18.51 5.79
CA VAL A 183 23.82 19.57 5.05
C VAL A 183 25.10 19.02 4.40
N THR A 184 25.71 17.98 4.96
CA THR A 184 27.00 17.45 4.51
C THR A 184 26.93 16.62 3.22
N THR A 185 25.75 16.20 2.76
CA THR A 185 25.61 15.34 1.55
C THR A 185 25.37 16.08 0.24
N THR A 186 25.37 17.42 0.24
CA THR A 186 25.20 18.24 -0.99
C THR A 186 26.42 19.08 -1.37
N THR A 187 27.56 18.87 -0.70
CA THR A 187 28.80 19.62 -0.95
C THR A 187 29.99 18.67 -1.08
N ASP A 188 29.96 17.74 -2.04
CA ASP A 188 31.21 17.13 -2.52
C ASP A 188 31.08 16.71 -3.99
N THR A 189 31.20 17.69 -4.89
CA THR A 189 31.64 17.47 -6.26
C THR A 189 32.36 18.74 -6.72
N LYS A 190 33.68 18.75 -6.54
CA LYS A 190 34.59 19.62 -7.28
C LYS A 190 35.57 18.74 -8.05
#